data_AF-A0A2M7RXJ7-F1
#
_entry.id   AF-A0A2M7RXJ7-F1
#
_cell.length_a   1.000
_cell.length_b   1.000
_cell.length_c   1.000
_cell.angle_alpha   90.00
_cell.angle_beta   90.00
_cell.angle_gamma   90.00
#
_symmetry.space_group_name_H-M   'P 1'
#
loop_
_entity.id
_entity.type
_entity.pdbx_description
1 polymer ?
#
loop_
_entity_poly.entity_id
_entity_poly.type
_entity_poly.pdbx_seq_one_letter_code
_entity_poly.pdbx_strand_id
1 'polypeptide(L)'
;MSNAQVSSVNDVTSGYWNPAGLMGLNSDFQVDLMHAEYFAGIAKYDYGAFATKIDSNSVFGISIIRFGVDGIPNTTQLIDADGNIDYDRIFSFSVADYAFLFSYARKSTKIKRLTYGANVKVIYRQVGNMAKAWGFGLDA
;
A
#
# COMPACT_ATOMS: atom_id res chain seq x y z
N MET A 1 -4.06 16.44 -8.79
CA MET A 1 -5.52 16.39 -9.04
C MET A 1 -6.28 15.93 -7.79
N SER A 2 -6.07 16.54 -6.61
CA SER A 2 -6.83 16.29 -5.35
C SER A 2 -7.32 14.84 -5.09
N ASN A 3 -6.49 13.82 -5.33
CA ASN A 3 -6.81 12.39 -5.24
C ASN A 3 -7.95 11.86 -6.15
N ALA A 4 -8.41 12.64 -7.12
CA ALA A 4 -9.37 12.23 -8.15
C ALA A 4 -8.63 11.73 -9.40
N GLN A 5 -8.19 10.47 -9.36
CA GLN A 5 -7.27 9.90 -10.36
C GLN A 5 -7.82 8.67 -11.11
N VAL A 6 -9.05 8.24 -10.80
CA VAL A 6 -9.67 6.98 -11.26
C VAL A 6 -9.71 6.80 -12.79
N SER A 7 -9.77 7.88 -13.56
CA SER A 7 -9.87 7.85 -15.04
C SER A 7 -8.72 8.56 -15.76
N SER A 8 -7.81 9.22 -15.03
CA SER A 8 -6.71 10.00 -15.59
C SER A 8 -5.39 9.22 -15.61
N VAL A 9 -5.21 8.29 -14.68
CA VAL A 9 -3.98 7.52 -14.54
C VAL A 9 -3.97 6.34 -15.49
N ASN A 10 -2.91 6.26 -16.30
CA ASN A 10 -2.74 5.29 -17.39
C ASN A 10 -1.31 4.70 -17.37
N ASP A 11 -0.78 4.48 -16.18
CA ASP A 11 0.61 4.04 -15.94
C ASP A 11 0.64 3.02 -14.78
N VAL A 12 1.84 2.63 -14.34
CA VAL A 12 2.03 1.67 -13.23
C VAL A 12 1.28 2.05 -11.94
N THR A 13 1.02 3.33 -11.69
CA THR A 13 0.28 3.78 -10.50
C THR A 13 -1.22 3.50 -10.60
N SER A 14 -1.74 3.09 -11.77
CA SER A 14 -3.12 2.64 -11.94
C SER A 14 -3.48 1.49 -11.01
N GLY A 15 -2.53 0.64 -10.59
CA GLY A 15 -2.80 -0.42 -9.60
C GLY A 15 -3.34 0.11 -8.26
N TYR A 16 -2.93 1.32 -7.86
CA TYR A 16 -3.40 2.01 -6.66
C TYR A 16 -4.78 2.65 -6.85
N TRP A 17 -5.03 3.28 -8.01
CA TRP A 17 -6.23 4.09 -8.25
C TRP A 17 -7.38 3.32 -8.92
N ASN A 18 -7.09 2.65 -10.04
CA ASN A 18 -8.03 1.89 -10.85
C ASN A 18 -7.26 0.91 -11.75
N PRO A 19 -7.29 -0.40 -11.48
CA PRO A 19 -6.48 -1.37 -12.22
C PRO A 19 -6.78 -1.39 -13.72
N ALA A 20 -7.99 -1.02 -14.18
CA ALA A 20 -8.30 -0.94 -15.61
C ALA A 20 -7.38 0.05 -16.36
N GLY A 21 -6.87 1.09 -15.69
CA GLY A 21 -5.94 2.06 -16.25
C GLY A 21 -4.58 1.48 -16.65
N LEU A 22 -4.19 0.32 -16.12
CA LEU A 22 -2.93 -0.36 -16.48
C LEU A 22 -2.84 -0.69 -17.98
N MET A 23 -3.97 -0.86 -18.68
CA MET A 23 -3.96 -1.05 -20.14
C MET A 23 -3.46 0.17 -20.92
N GLY A 24 -3.28 1.31 -20.26
CA GLY A 24 -2.67 2.52 -20.79
C GLY A 24 -1.14 2.52 -20.78
N LEU A 25 -0.47 1.47 -20.26
CA LEU A 25 0.99 1.39 -20.23
C LEU A 25 1.61 1.63 -21.62
N ASN A 26 2.47 2.64 -21.72
CA ASN A 26 3.12 3.04 -22.96
C ASN A 26 4.42 2.28 -23.26
N SER A 27 4.98 1.58 -22.26
CA SER A 27 6.19 0.74 -22.38
C SER A 27 5.87 -0.73 -22.03
N ASP A 28 6.82 -1.64 -22.26
CA ASP A 28 6.65 -3.06 -21.94
C ASP A 28 6.61 -3.30 -20.44
N PHE A 29 7.40 -2.53 -19.68
CA PHE A 29 7.36 -2.50 -18.22
C PHE A 29 7.49 -1.07 -17.69
N GLN A 30 7.05 -0.84 -16.46
CA GLN A 30 7.18 0.40 -15.71
C GLN A 30 7.43 0.12 -14.23
N VAL A 31 8.17 1.01 -13.57
CA VAL A 31 8.44 1.00 -12.14
C VAL A 31 8.15 2.40 -11.60
N ASP A 32 7.56 2.48 -10.42
CA ASP A 32 7.35 3.74 -9.70
C ASP A 32 7.68 3.58 -8.22
N LEU A 33 8.24 4.63 -7.62
CA LEU A 33 8.59 4.71 -6.20
C LEU A 33 8.14 6.08 -5.67
N MET A 34 7.47 6.09 -4.53
CA MET A 34 6.98 7.30 -3.87
C MET A 34 7.24 7.21 -2.37
N HIS A 35 7.64 8.34 -1.78
CA HIS A 35 7.78 8.52 -0.34
C HIS A 35 7.06 9.80 0.08
N ALA A 36 6.31 9.74 1.17
CA ALA A 36 5.64 10.89 1.77
C ALA A 36 5.73 10.86 3.30
N GLU A 37 6.02 12.02 3.88
CA GLU A 37 6.02 12.24 5.32
C GLU A 37 4.70 12.86 5.79
N TYR A 38 4.17 12.35 6.89
CA TYR A 38 2.94 12.77 7.53
C TYR A 38 3.24 13.21 8.97
N PHE A 39 2.45 14.16 9.47
CA PHE A 39 2.54 14.67 10.85
C PHE A 39 3.97 15.08 11.24
N ALA A 40 4.59 15.93 10.41
CA ALA A 40 5.98 16.39 10.61
C ALA A 40 7.01 15.24 10.70
N GLY A 41 6.82 14.18 9.92
CA GLY A 41 7.75 13.05 9.81
C GLY A 41 7.52 11.91 10.81
N ILE A 42 6.51 12.03 11.69
CA ILE A 42 6.14 10.98 12.63
C ILE A 42 5.67 9.73 11.90
N ALA A 43 4.83 9.91 10.86
CA ALA A 43 4.35 8.81 10.04
C ALA A 43 4.94 8.90 8.64
N LYS A 44 5.28 7.75 8.06
CA LYS A 44 5.87 7.64 6.73
C LYS A 44 4.99 6.75 5.87
N TYR A 45 4.74 7.19 4.65
CA TYR A 45 4.01 6.46 3.62
C TYR A 45 4.96 6.21 2.45
N ASP A 46 5.29 4.94 2.25
CA ASP A 46 6.13 4.45 1.16
C ASP A 46 5.27 3.67 0.18
N TYR A 47 5.43 3.92 -1.11
CA TYR A 47 4.79 3.17 -2.18
C TYR A 47 5.83 2.75 -3.21
N GLY A 48 5.71 1.51 -3.67
CA GLY A 48 6.48 1.02 -4.80
C GLY A 48 5.60 0.18 -5.70
N ALA A 49 5.81 0.28 -7.00
CA ALA A 49 5.03 -0.48 -7.95
C ALA A 49 5.85 -0.90 -9.18
N PHE A 50 5.44 -2.02 -9.74
CA PHE A 50 5.95 -2.57 -10.99
C PHE A 50 4.77 -3.06 -11.82
N ALA A 51 4.76 -2.76 -13.12
CA ALA A 51 3.79 -3.31 -14.05
C ALA A 51 4.46 -3.73 -15.35
N THR A 52 3.92 -4.76 -15.97
CA THR A 52 4.40 -5.29 -17.25
C THR A 52 3.25 -5.75 -18.12
N LYS A 53 3.39 -5.54 -19.44
CA LYS A 53 2.50 -6.17 -20.43
C LYS A 53 2.75 -7.67 -20.42
N ILE A 54 1.67 -8.44 -20.35
CA ILE A 54 1.73 -9.90 -20.54
C ILE A 54 1.60 -10.22 -22.03
N ASP A 55 0.67 -9.52 -22.69
CA ASP A 55 0.39 -9.61 -24.11
C ASP A 55 -0.16 -8.27 -24.64
N SER A 56 -0.62 -8.22 -25.88
CA SER A 56 -1.17 -7.00 -26.50
C SER A 56 -2.48 -6.49 -25.89
N ASN A 57 -3.15 -7.32 -25.10
CA ASN A 57 -4.47 -7.11 -24.53
C ASN A 57 -4.53 -7.24 -23.01
N SER A 58 -3.43 -7.59 -22.34
CA SER A 58 -3.41 -7.73 -20.87
C SER A 58 -2.12 -7.25 -20.21
N VAL A 59 -2.28 -6.74 -18.99
CA VAL A 59 -1.22 -6.16 -18.16
C VAL A 59 -1.34 -6.69 -16.75
N PHE A 60 -0.20 -6.96 -16.13
CA PHE A 60 -0.08 -7.34 -14.73
C PHE A 60 0.70 -6.27 -13.98
N GLY A 61 0.28 -5.99 -12.74
CA GLY A 61 0.95 -5.06 -11.84
C GLY A 61 1.06 -5.62 -10.43
N ILE A 62 2.12 -5.23 -9.73
CA ILE A 62 2.29 -5.42 -8.29
C ILE A 62 2.53 -4.05 -7.68
N SER A 63 1.91 -3.79 -6.54
CA SER A 63 2.25 -2.63 -5.71
C SER A 63 2.45 -3.04 -4.26
N ILE A 64 3.36 -2.36 -3.59
CA ILE A 64 3.55 -2.42 -2.15
C ILE A 64 3.30 -1.04 -1.57
N ILE A 65 2.56 -1.00 -0.47
CA ILE A 65 2.41 0.18 0.37
C ILE A 65 2.96 -0.18 1.74
N ARG A 66 3.78 0.69 2.33
CA ARG A 66 4.12 0.66 3.75
C ARG A 66 3.66 1.97 4.36
N PHE A 67 2.86 1.88 5.43
CA PHE A 67 2.56 3.02 6.29
C PHE A 67 3.02 2.71 7.70
N GLY A 68 3.89 3.53 8.28
CA GLY A 68 4.46 3.22 9.59
C GLY A 68 4.81 4.43 10.43
N VAL A 69 4.83 4.20 11.74
CA VAL A 69 5.26 5.13 12.78
C VAL A 69 6.31 4.42 13.61
N ASP A 70 7.49 5.02 13.73
CA ASP A 70 8.61 4.48 14.48
C ASP A 70 8.81 5.25 15.79
N GLY A 71 9.44 4.62 16.79
CA GLY A 71 9.84 5.31 18.02
C GLY A 71 8.68 5.67 18.96
N ILE A 72 7.59 4.91 18.95
CA ILE A 72 6.46 5.12 19.86
C ILE A 72 6.89 4.69 21.27
N PRO A 73 6.89 5.59 22.27
CA PRO A 73 7.22 5.22 23.64
C PRO A 73 6.12 4.35 24.24
N ASN A 74 6.51 3.21 24.80
CA ASN A 74 5.62 2.38 25.59
C ASN A 74 5.69 2.80 27.05
N THR A 75 4.62 3.45 27.52
CA THR A 75 4.48 3.89 28.92
C THR A 75 3.54 3.00 29.73
N THR A 76 3.15 1.83 29.22
CA THR A 76 2.20 0.92 29.91
C THR A 76 2.75 0.35 31.22
N GLN A 77 4.08 0.38 31.41
CA GLN A 77 4.78 -0.11 32.59
C GLN A 77 5.42 1.03 33.41
N LEU A 78 5.03 2.30 33.15
CA LEU A 78 5.65 3.47 33.78
C LEU A 78 5.40 3.55 35.28
N ILE A 79 4.21 3.15 35.72
CA ILE A 79 3.83 3.14 37.13
C ILE A 79 3.79 1.68 37.56
N ASP A 80 4.57 1.35 38.60
CA ASP A 80 4.57 0.02 39.19
C ASP A 80 3.37 -0.22 40.13
N ALA A 81 3.25 -1.44 40.65
CA ALA A 81 2.15 -1.80 41.54
C ALA A 81 2.16 -1.02 42.87
N ASP A 82 3.30 -0.47 43.26
CA ASP A 82 3.50 0.32 44.48
C ASP A 82 3.29 1.83 44.23
N GLY A 83 3.00 2.24 42.99
CA GLY A 83 2.73 3.62 42.59
C GLY A 83 3.99 4.43 42.25
N ASN A 84 5.17 3.80 42.18
CA ASN A 84 6.41 4.49 41.82
C ASN A 84 6.50 4.69 40.31
N ILE A 85 7.09 5.83 39.91
CA ILE A 85 7.39 6.14 38.51
C ILE A 85 8.80 5.63 38.19
N ASP A 86 8.90 4.75 37.19
CA ASP A 86 10.16 4.18 36.73
C ASP A 86 10.33 4.43 35.22
N TYR A 87 11.15 5.43 34.89
CA TYR A 87 11.42 5.81 33.50
C TYR A 87 12.29 4.78 32.76
N ASP A 88 13.02 3.92 33.47
CA ASP A 88 13.87 2.89 32.86
C ASP A 88 13.02 1.77 32.24
N ARG A 89 11.72 1.71 32.57
CA ARG A 89 10.74 0.77 31.97
C ARG A 89 10.15 1.27 30.66
N ILE A 90 10.44 2.50 30.24
CA ILE A 90 10.00 3.01 28.95
C ILE A 90 10.90 2.45 27.85
N PHE A 91 10.30 1.71 26.93
CA PHE A 91 10.96 1.26 25.69
C PHE A 91 10.17 1.74 24.48
N SER A 92 10.84 1.86 23.33
CA SER A 92 10.18 2.26 22.09
C SER A 92 9.74 1.05 21.26
N PHE A 93 8.63 1.19 20.54
CA PHE A 93 8.18 0.24 19.52
C PHE A 93 7.75 0.96 18.24
N SER A 94 7.59 0.20 17.16
CA SER A 94 7.08 0.71 15.88
C SER A 94 5.75 0.06 15.55
N VAL A 95 4.92 0.77 14.80
CA VAL A 95 3.72 0.24 14.14
C VAL A 95 3.92 0.36 12.65
N ALA A 96 3.63 -0.70 11.90
CA ALA A 96 3.69 -0.69 10.45
C ALA A 96 2.57 -1.54 9.83
N ASP A 97 1.99 -0.97 8.78
CA ASP A 97 1.01 -1.59 7.91
C ASP A 97 1.62 -1.77 6.53
N TYR A 98 1.48 -2.97 5.99
CA TYR A 98 1.92 -3.34 4.66
C TYR A 98 0.72 -3.77 3.85
N ALA A 99 0.56 -3.23 2.64
CA ALA A 99 -0.42 -3.70 1.68
C ALA A 99 0.28 -4.14 0.40
N PHE A 100 0.05 -5.39 0.01
CA PHE A 100 0.50 -5.96 -1.24
C PHE A 100 -0.70 -6.06 -2.17
N LEU A 101 -0.63 -5.36 -3.31
CA LEU A 101 -1.69 -5.32 -4.32
C LEU A 101 -1.18 -6.08 -5.55
N PHE A 102 -1.99 -7.00 -6.04
CA PHE A 102 -1.78 -7.72 -7.28
C PHE A 102 -2.89 -7.31 -8.25
N SER A 103 -2.50 -6.62 -9.31
CA SER A 103 -3.41 -6.00 -10.25
C SER A 103 -3.36 -6.73 -11.58
N TYR A 104 -4.53 -6.97 -12.17
CA TYR A 104 -4.65 -7.47 -13.53
C TYR A 104 -5.61 -6.60 -14.33
N ALA A 105 -5.26 -6.28 -15.56
CA ALA A 105 -6.08 -5.49 -16.46
C ALA A 105 -6.14 -6.11 -17.84
N ARG A 106 -7.29 -5.95 -18.50
CA ARG A 106 -7.52 -6.54 -19.82
C ARG A 106 -8.48 -5.72 -20.67
N LYS A 107 -8.17 -5.63 -21.96
CA LYS A 107 -9.10 -5.14 -23.00
C LYS A 107 -10.14 -6.21 -23.33
N SER A 108 -11.41 -5.83 -23.36
CA SER A 108 -12.49 -6.72 -23.77
C SER A 108 -12.40 -7.05 -25.26
N THR A 109 -12.48 -8.34 -25.59
CA THR A 109 -12.57 -8.81 -26.99
C THR A 109 -14.00 -8.75 -27.53
N LYS A 110 -15.00 -8.68 -26.65
CA LYS A 110 -16.43 -8.70 -27.01
C LYS A 110 -17.04 -7.30 -27.09
N ILE A 111 -16.60 -6.38 -26.24
CA ILE A 111 -17.16 -5.03 -26.14
C ILE A 111 -16.09 -4.02 -26.55
N LYS A 112 -16.32 -3.31 -27.67
CA LYS A 112 -15.38 -2.31 -28.16
C LYS A 112 -15.16 -1.22 -27.11
N ARG A 113 -13.90 -0.83 -26.92
CA ARG A 113 -13.45 0.24 -26.00
C ARG A 113 -13.70 -0.03 -24.52
N LEU A 114 -14.11 -1.25 -24.14
CA LEU A 114 -14.17 -1.64 -22.74
C LEU A 114 -12.82 -2.19 -22.28
N THR A 115 -12.34 -1.65 -21.18
CA THR A 115 -11.22 -2.20 -20.41
C THR A 115 -11.70 -2.44 -19.00
N TYR A 116 -11.29 -3.56 -18.42
CA TYR A 116 -11.60 -3.92 -17.05
C TYR A 116 -10.31 -4.36 -16.35
N GLY A 117 -10.31 -4.25 -15.02
CA GLY A 117 -9.21 -4.72 -14.22
C GLY A 117 -9.68 -5.05 -12.82
N ALA A 118 -8.90 -5.85 -12.11
CA ALA A 118 -9.20 -6.28 -10.76
C ALA A 118 -7.92 -6.29 -9.93
N ASN A 119 -8.10 -6.15 -8.62
CA ASN A 119 -7.03 -6.23 -7.63
C ASN A 119 -7.31 -7.35 -6.63
N VAL A 120 -6.26 -8.06 -6.25
CA VAL A 120 -6.21 -8.85 -5.03
C VAL A 120 -5.29 -8.15 -4.05
N LYS A 121 -5.71 -8.02 -2.79
CA LYS A 121 -4.95 -7.33 -1.75
C LYS A 121 -4.67 -8.27 -0.60
N VAL A 122 -3.42 -8.25 -0.12
CA VAL A 122 -3.00 -8.86 1.13
C VAL A 122 -2.46 -7.76 2.03
N ILE A 123 -3.02 -7.63 3.22
CA ILE A 123 -2.68 -6.58 4.17
C ILE A 123 -2.09 -7.25 5.42
N TYR A 124 -0.95 -6.76 5.88
CA TYR A 124 -0.31 -7.20 7.12
C TYR A 124 -0.08 -6.00 8.03
N ARG A 125 -0.56 -6.09 9.27
CA ARG A 125 -0.34 -5.08 10.31
C ARG A 125 0.52 -5.65 11.42
N GLN A 126 1.47 -4.88 11.90
CA GLN A 126 2.28 -5.19 13.08
C GLN A 126 2.34 -3.99 14.03
N VAL A 127 2.06 -4.24 15.31
CA VAL A 127 2.14 -3.26 16.41
C VAL A 127 3.19 -3.77 17.40
N GLY A 128 4.43 -3.31 17.25
CA GLY A 128 5.58 -3.78 18.04
C GLY A 128 5.67 -5.31 18.08
N ASN A 129 5.89 -5.84 19.28
CA ASN A 129 5.78 -7.27 19.59
C ASN A 129 4.40 -7.66 20.16
N MET A 130 3.47 -6.70 20.22
CA MET A 130 2.20 -6.84 20.95
C MET A 130 1.11 -7.48 20.10
N ALA A 131 0.98 -7.08 18.83
CA ALA A 131 -0.10 -7.58 17.97
C ALA A 131 0.33 -7.67 16.51
N LYS A 132 -0.23 -8.67 15.82
CA LYS A 132 -0.10 -8.89 14.38
C LYS A 132 -1.46 -9.26 13.80
N ALA A 133 -1.76 -8.78 12.60
CA ALA A 133 -3.01 -9.09 11.92
C ALA A 133 -2.82 -9.21 10.40
N TRP A 134 -3.67 -10.03 9.78
CA TRP A 134 -3.73 -10.20 8.33
C TRP A 134 -5.13 -9.84 7.81
N GLY A 135 -5.19 -9.24 6.64
CA GLY A 135 -6.42 -8.90 5.94
C GLY A 135 -6.32 -9.21 4.45
N PHE A 136 -7.46 -9.43 3.82
CA PHE A 136 -7.57 -9.73 2.39
C PHE A 136 -8.64 -8.86 1.76
N GLY A 137 -8.44 -8.45 0.51
CA GLY A 137 -9.38 -7.59 -0.22
C GLY A 137 -9.40 -7.88 -1.71
N LEU A 138 -10.51 -7.50 -2.35
CA LEU A 138 -10.72 -7.63 -3.79
C LEU A 138 -11.34 -6.32 -4.31
N ASP A 139 -10.82 -5.81 -5.44
CA ASP A 139 -11.47 -4.76 -6.23
C ASP A 139 -11.74 -5.31 -7.64
N ALA A 140 -12.85 -4.95 -8.28
CA ALA A 140 -13.19 -5.32 -9.67
C ALA A 140 -14.12 -4.29 -10.32
#